data_AF-A0A3E0J4F6-F1
#
_entry.id   AF-A0A3E0J4F6-F1
#
_cell.length_a   1.000
_cell.length_b   1.000
_cell.length_c   1.000
_cell.angle_alpha   90.00
_cell.angle_beta   90.00
_cell.angle_gamma   90.00
#
_symmetry.space_group_name_H-M   'P 1'
#
loop_
_entity.id
_entity.type
_entity.pdbx_description
1 polymer ?
#
loop_
_entity_poly.entity_id
_entity_poly.type
_entity_poly.pdbx_seq_one_letter_code
_entity_poly.pdbx_strand_id
1 'polypeptide(L)'
;MYGVTYFYALAAIGLLFFIPYLIIRDLKMGRKLSSILTSNVMLVILLFVALGEVLKTFLSEAHMMYYNQVFFLVIIVFIVVPLVLFLFFTVKEEHQKWEDSQEYKYEWLYKVRYLLLGCVAVLFVGALYRFYQVYVFLF
;
A
#
# COMPACT_ATOMS: atom_id res chain seq x y z
N MET A 1 13.29 -25.75 5.83
CA MET A 1 12.27 -24.77 6.29
C MET A 1 12.86 -23.72 7.23
N TYR A 2 13.61 -24.08 8.28
CA TYR A 2 14.18 -23.10 9.23
C TYR A 2 15.04 -21.97 8.60
N GLY A 3 15.89 -22.26 7.63
CA GLY A 3 16.76 -21.25 7.00
C GLY A 3 16.00 -20.11 6.29
N VAL A 4 14.82 -20.41 5.75
CA VAL A 4 13.96 -19.43 5.07
C VAL A 4 13.33 -18.48 6.09
N THR A 5 12.89 -19.02 7.23
CA THR A 5 12.30 -18.24 8.33
C THR A 5 13.31 -17.27 8.95
N TYR A 6 14.56 -17.70 9.17
CA TYR A 6 15.60 -16.81 9.70
C TYR A 6 15.93 -15.67 8.74
N PHE A 7 15.92 -15.92 7.42
CA PHE A 7 16.09 -14.88 6.41
C PHE A 7 14.97 -13.83 6.51
N TYR A 8 13.70 -14.25 6.58
CA TYR A 8 12.58 -13.34 6.75
C TYR A 8 12.58 -12.60 8.09
N ALA A 9 12.99 -13.25 9.18
CA ALA A 9 13.11 -12.60 10.48
C ALA A 9 14.17 -11.50 10.47
N LEU A 10 15.34 -11.78 9.87
CA LEU A 10 16.43 -10.82 9.76
C LEU A 10 16.04 -9.66 8.83
N ALA A 11 15.35 -9.96 7.71
CA ALA A 11 14.79 -8.94 6.83
C ALA A 11 13.74 -8.07 7.53
N ALA A 12 12.83 -8.65 8.31
CA ALA A 12 11.82 -7.92 9.06
C ALA A 12 12.47 -6.97 10.08
N ILE A 13 13.42 -7.45 10.88
CA ILE A 13 14.18 -6.62 11.83
C ILE A 13 14.90 -5.49 11.10
N GLY A 14 15.62 -5.80 10.02
CA GLY A 14 16.33 -4.79 9.22
C GLY A 14 15.40 -3.70 8.67
N LEU A 15 14.28 -4.10 8.07
CA LEU A 15 13.29 -3.17 7.53
C LEU A 15 12.61 -2.32 8.62
N LEU A 16 12.37 -2.88 9.80
CA LEU A 16 11.75 -2.19 10.93
C LEU A 16 12.58 -0.99 11.40
N PHE A 17 13.92 -1.08 11.32
CA PHE A 17 14.81 0.05 11.61
C PHE A 17 15.10 0.92 10.38
N PHE A 18 15.17 0.32 9.19
CA PHE A 18 15.55 1.03 7.98
C PHE A 18 14.46 1.98 7.46
N ILE A 19 13.19 1.57 7.50
CA ILE A 19 12.05 2.40 7.08
C ILE A 19 11.97 3.71 7.88
N PRO A 20 11.91 3.69 9.23
CA PRO A 20 11.85 4.94 10.00
C PRO A 20 13.12 5.79 9.80
N TYR A 21 14.30 5.18 9.66
CA TYR A 21 15.52 5.92 9.32
C TYR A 21 15.40 6.69 7.99
N LEU A 22 14.90 6.04 6.93
CA LEU A 22 14.69 6.68 5.63
C LEU A 22 13.65 7.79 5.69
N ILE A 23 12.55 7.58 6.41
CA ILE A 23 11.50 8.59 6.60
C ILE A 23 12.07 9.82 7.32
N ILE A 24 12.80 9.63 8.42
CA ILE A 24 13.42 10.72 9.19
C ILE A 24 14.44 11.48 8.33
N ARG A 25 15.28 10.76 7.56
CA ARG A 25 16.26 11.36 6.67
C ARG A 25 15.59 12.21 5.59
N ASP A 26 14.57 11.68 4.93
CA ASP A 26 13.91 12.37 3.82
C ASP A 26 13.08 13.57 4.31
N LEU A 27 12.53 13.52 5.53
CA LEU A 27 11.92 14.68 6.20
C LEU A 27 12.96 15.76 6.49
N LYS A 28 14.16 15.40 7.00
CA LYS A 28 15.26 16.35 7.22
C LYS A 28 15.77 16.99 5.93
N MET A 29 15.64 16.30 4.79
CA MET A 29 15.97 16.82 3.46
C MET A 29 14.87 17.71 2.86
N GLY A 30 13.76 17.94 3.57
CA GLY A 30 12.67 18.81 3.11
C GLY A 30 11.84 18.21 1.97
N ARG A 31 11.86 16.88 1.77
CA ARG A 31 11.04 16.24 0.73
C ARG A 31 9.56 16.34 1.08
N LYS A 32 8.72 16.50 0.05
CA LYS A 32 7.25 16.48 0.21
C LYS A 32 6.80 15.14 0.79
N LEU A 33 5.90 15.17 1.77
CA LEU A 33 5.33 13.98 2.43
C LEU A 33 4.82 12.93 1.43
N SER A 34 4.18 13.35 0.34
CA SER A 34 3.68 12.44 -0.71
C SER A 34 4.80 11.64 -1.38
N SER A 35 5.96 12.26 -1.62
CA SER A 35 7.13 11.61 -2.20
C SER A 35 7.79 10.65 -1.21
N ILE A 36 7.83 11.02 0.08
CA ILE A 36 8.36 10.17 1.14
C ILE A 36 7.49 8.92 1.27
N LEU A 37 6.18 9.09 1.31
CA LEU A 37 5.22 8.00 1.46
C LEU A 37 5.34 7.03 0.27
N THR A 38 5.24 7.52 -0.96
CA THR A 38 5.36 6.69 -2.18
C THR A 38 6.69 5.97 -2.28
N SER A 39 7.81 6.60 -1.88
CA SER A 39 9.14 5.97 -1.92
C SER A 39 9.30 4.84 -0.90
N ASN A 40 8.53 4.87 0.20
CA ASN A 40 8.63 3.89 1.28
C ASN A 40 7.52 2.82 1.24
N VAL A 41 6.46 2.99 0.44
CA VAL A 41 5.35 2.01 0.33
C VAL A 41 5.88 0.60 0.05
N MET A 42 6.80 0.44 -0.91
CA MET A 42 7.34 -0.89 -1.24
C MET A 42 8.08 -1.53 -0.05
N LEU A 43 8.85 -0.75 0.70
CA LEU A 43 9.57 -1.25 1.87
C LEU A 43 8.61 -1.67 2.98
N VAL A 44 7.53 -0.91 3.17
CA VAL A 44 6.46 -1.25 4.11
C VAL A 44 5.76 -2.55 3.71
N ILE A 45 5.47 -2.75 2.40
CA ILE A 45 4.91 -4.00 1.90
C ILE A 45 5.87 -5.17 2.15
N LEU A 46 7.17 -5.00 1.87
CA LEU A 46 8.18 -6.04 2.11
C LEU A 46 8.32 -6.39 3.60
N LEU A 47 8.25 -5.39 4.49
CA LEU A 47 8.25 -5.61 5.94
C LEU A 47 7.10 -6.53 6.33
N PHE A 48 5.92 -6.26 5.79
CA PHE A 48 4.74 -7.04 6.08
C PHE A 48 4.78 -8.47 5.52
N VAL A 49 5.28 -8.67 4.30
CA VAL A 49 5.51 -10.00 3.75
C VAL A 49 6.46 -10.79 4.65
N ALA A 50 7.57 -10.17 5.07
CA ALA A 50 8.54 -10.79 5.96
C ALA A 50 7.93 -11.17 7.31
N LEU A 51 7.14 -10.28 7.92
CA LEU A 51 6.42 -10.58 9.17
C LEU A 51 5.41 -11.72 9.00
N GLY A 52 4.67 -11.75 7.89
CA GLY A 52 3.72 -12.82 7.59
C GLY A 52 4.40 -14.19 7.49
N GLU A 53 5.55 -14.27 6.82
CA GLU A 53 6.33 -15.52 6.72
C GLU A 53 6.91 -15.96 8.07
N VAL A 54 7.33 -15.03 8.92
CA VAL A 54 7.81 -15.35 10.27
C VAL A 54 6.65 -15.86 11.13
N LEU A 55 5.51 -15.18 11.13
CA LEU A 55 4.37 -15.52 11.97
C LEU A 55 3.75 -16.87 11.64
N LYS A 56 3.76 -17.28 10.36
CA LYS A 56 3.34 -18.63 9.94
C LYS A 56 4.06 -19.76 10.66
N THR A 57 5.29 -19.52 11.11
CA THR A 57 6.07 -20.55 11.84
C THR A 57 5.75 -20.67 13.32
N PHE A 58 5.07 -19.68 13.90
CA PHE A 58 4.74 -19.64 15.33
C PHE A 58 3.25 -19.77 15.62
N LEU A 59 2.37 -19.42 14.67
CA LEU A 59 0.93 -19.40 14.86
C LEU A 59 0.26 -20.63 14.22
N SER A 60 -0.75 -21.18 14.89
CA SER A 60 -1.62 -22.19 14.29
C SER A 60 -2.49 -21.57 13.20
N GLU A 61 -3.02 -22.38 12.28
CA GLU A 61 -3.81 -21.91 11.12
C GLU A 61 -4.98 -21.00 11.52
N ALA A 62 -5.68 -21.32 12.63
CA ALA A 62 -6.77 -20.50 13.14
C ALA A 62 -6.32 -19.09 13.55
N HIS A 63 -5.15 -18.96 14.19
CA HIS A 63 -4.60 -17.65 14.58
C HIS A 63 -4.01 -16.90 13.39
N MET A 64 -3.44 -17.61 12.42
CA MET A 64 -2.98 -17.01 11.15
C MET A 64 -4.14 -16.38 10.37
N MET A 65 -5.33 -16.97 10.47
CA MET A 65 -6.52 -16.44 9.81
C MET A 65 -6.97 -15.10 10.41
N TYR A 66 -7.05 -15.03 11.74
CA TYR A 66 -7.31 -13.79 12.45
C TYR A 66 -6.22 -12.73 12.16
N TYR A 67 -4.95 -13.15 12.17
CA TYR A 67 -3.84 -12.25 11.87
C TYR A 67 -3.94 -11.70 10.45
N ASN A 68 -4.23 -12.54 9.45
CA ASN A 68 -4.43 -12.10 8.07
C ASN A 68 -5.60 -11.11 7.93
N GLN A 69 -6.68 -11.27 8.70
CA GLN A 69 -7.81 -10.34 8.70
C GLN A 69 -7.42 -8.98 9.28
N VAL A 70 -6.81 -8.96 10.47
CA VAL A 70 -6.30 -7.72 11.09
C VAL A 70 -5.28 -7.05 10.18
N PHE A 71 -4.40 -7.85 9.59
CA PHE A 71 -3.35 -7.40 8.70
C PHE A 71 -3.89 -6.76 7.42
N PHE A 72 -4.90 -7.38 6.82
CA PHE A 72 -5.60 -6.82 5.66
C PHE A 72 -6.31 -5.50 5.99
N LEU A 73 -6.92 -5.40 7.18
CA LEU A 73 -7.57 -4.17 7.64
C LEU A 73 -6.55 -3.04 7.83
N VAL A 74 -5.36 -3.34 8.39
CA VAL A 74 -4.25 -2.38 8.48
C VAL A 74 -3.83 -1.89 7.09
N ILE A 75 -3.70 -2.78 6.10
CA ILE A 75 -3.40 -2.39 4.71
C ILE A 75 -4.49 -1.46 4.17
N ILE A 76 -5.78 -1.79 4.35
CA ILE A 76 -6.87 -0.92 3.88
C ILE A 76 -6.74 0.47 4.50
N VAL A 77 -6.63 0.56 5.82
CA VAL A 77 -6.68 1.83 6.55
C VAL A 77 -5.45 2.69 6.28
N PHE A 78 -4.25 2.11 6.23
CA PHE A 78 -3.00 2.87 6.18
C PHE A 78 -2.40 3.01 4.78
N ILE A 79 -2.78 2.15 3.84
CA ILE A 79 -2.26 2.22 2.47
C ILE A 79 -3.38 2.63 1.53
N VAL A 80 -4.48 1.88 1.53
CA VAL A 80 -5.49 2.01 0.50
C VAL A 80 -6.35 3.25 0.67
N VAL A 81 -6.84 3.54 1.87
CA VAL A 81 -7.62 4.74 2.16
C VAL A 81 -6.83 6.02 1.86
N PRO A 82 -5.56 6.18 2.30
CA PRO A 82 -4.72 7.31 1.91
C PRO A 82 -4.50 7.42 0.41
N LEU A 83 -4.34 6.29 -0.30
CA LEU A 83 -4.23 6.27 -1.76
C LEU A 83 -5.52 6.76 -2.43
N VAL A 84 -6.68 6.29 -1.98
CA VAL A 84 -7.99 6.70 -2.49
C VAL A 84 -8.22 8.18 -2.21
N LEU A 85 -7.92 8.66 -0.99
CA LEU A 85 -8.01 10.08 -0.65
C LEU A 85 -7.07 10.91 -1.51
N PHE A 86 -5.81 10.48 -1.67
CA PHE A 86 -4.84 11.15 -2.53
C PHE A 86 -5.35 11.23 -3.98
N LEU A 87 -5.92 10.14 -4.50
CA LEU A 87 -6.56 10.13 -5.82
C LEU A 87 -7.74 11.10 -5.88
N PHE A 88 -8.61 11.13 -4.87
CA PHE A 88 -9.78 12.01 -4.84
C PHE A 88 -9.37 13.49 -4.83
N PHE A 89 -8.36 13.85 -4.03
CA PHE A 89 -7.81 15.21 -3.99
C PHE A 89 -7.12 15.58 -5.31
N THR A 90 -6.33 14.66 -5.88
CA THR A 90 -5.65 14.89 -7.16
C THR A 90 -6.64 15.03 -8.32
N VAL A 91 -7.68 14.19 -8.36
CA VAL A 91 -8.72 14.26 -9.39
C VAL A 91 -9.52 15.56 -9.26
N LYS A 92 -9.81 16.01 -8.03
CA LYS A 92 -10.50 17.29 -7.81
C LYS A 92 -9.67 18.49 -8.27
N GLU A 93 -8.36 18.48 -8.02
CA GLU A 93 -7.43 19.50 -8.52
C GLU A 93 -7.28 19.45 -10.06
N GLU A 94 -7.28 18.26 -10.66
CA GLU A 94 -7.19 18.10 -12.11
C GLU A 94 -8.49 18.39 -12.85
N HIS A 95 -9.65 18.23 -12.20
CA HIS A 95 -10.94 18.62 -12.78
C HIS A 95 -11.02 20.14 -13.01
N GLN A 96 -10.32 20.96 -12.20
CA GLN A 96 -10.20 22.40 -12.47
C GLN A 96 -9.27 22.71 -13.66
N LYS A 97 -8.30 21.81 -13.95
CA LYS A 97 -7.44 21.90 -15.14
C LYS A 97 -8.09 21.29 -16.39
N TRP A 98 -9.17 20.53 -16.23
CA TRP A 98 -9.91 19.90 -17.32
C TRP A 98 -10.62 20.89 -18.23
N GLU A 99 -10.95 22.09 -17.74
CA GLU A 99 -11.55 23.15 -18.55
C GLU A 99 -10.53 23.85 -19.47
N ASP A 100 -9.23 23.67 -19.25
CA ASP A 100 -8.17 24.29 -20.05
C ASP A 100 -7.31 23.25 -20.78
N SER A 101 -7.78 22.80 -21.95
CA SER A 101 -7.15 21.74 -22.74
C SER A 101 -5.79 22.12 -23.35
N GLN A 102 -5.29 23.35 -23.12
CA GLN A 102 -4.05 23.84 -23.73
C GLN A 102 -2.79 23.64 -22.87
N GLU A 103 -2.92 23.22 -21.60
CA GLU A 103 -1.75 23.06 -20.70
C GLU A 103 -0.93 21.76 -20.96
N TYR A 104 -1.49 20.77 -21.67
CA TYR A 104 -0.88 19.44 -21.79
C TYR A 104 -0.31 19.14 -23.18
N LYS A 105 1.03 19.03 -23.24
CA LYS A 105 1.81 18.75 -24.46
C LYS A 105 1.54 17.38 -25.11
N TYR A 106 0.95 16.43 -24.37
CA TYR A 106 0.72 15.05 -24.83
C TYR A 106 -0.60 14.47 -24.26
N GLU A 107 -1.70 14.58 -24.99
CA GLU A 107 -3.03 14.08 -24.57
C GLU A 107 -3.09 12.58 -24.26
N TRP A 108 -2.26 11.75 -24.90
CA TRP A 108 -2.26 10.29 -24.70
C TRP A 108 -1.80 9.86 -23.30
N LEU A 109 -0.83 10.57 -22.73
CA LEU A 109 -0.35 10.37 -21.35
C LEU A 109 -1.48 10.59 -20.33
N TYR A 110 -2.40 11.50 -20.64
CA TYR A 110 -3.59 11.74 -19.85
C TYR A 110 -4.53 10.52 -19.87
N LYS A 111 -4.90 10.02 -21.05
CA LYS A 111 -5.76 8.84 -21.19
C LYS A 111 -5.20 7.62 -20.46
N VAL A 112 -3.88 7.39 -20.56
CA VAL A 112 -3.19 6.30 -19.86
C VAL A 112 -3.27 6.47 -18.33
N ARG A 113 -3.06 7.69 -17.83
CA ARG A 113 -3.15 7.97 -16.38
C ARG A 113 -4.54 7.68 -15.84
N TYR A 114 -5.60 8.10 -16.52
CA TYR A 114 -6.99 7.85 -16.10
C TYR A 114 -7.38 6.36 -16.22
N LEU A 115 -6.84 5.66 -17.21
CA LEU A 115 -7.01 4.22 -17.35
C LEU A 115 -6.33 3.46 -16.21
N LEU A 116 -5.10 3.85 -15.84
CA LEU A 116 -4.41 3.33 -14.64
C LEU A 116 -5.21 3.61 -13.36
N LEU A 117 -5.77 4.82 -13.25
CA LEU A 117 -6.64 5.23 -12.15
C LEU A 117 -7.89 4.35 -12.04
N GLY A 118 -8.55 4.07 -13.16
CA GLY A 118 -9.68 3.14 -13.25
C GLY A 118 -9.29 1.72 -12.85
N CYS A 119 -8.15 1.23 -13.31
CA CYS A 119 -7.61 -0.07 -12.89
C CYS A 119 -7.37 -0.14 -11.37
N VAL A 120 -6.77 0.89 -10.77
CA VAL A 120 -6.57 0.96 -9.31
C VAL A 120 -7.90 0.94 -8.56
N ALA A 121 -8.91 1.65 -9.06
CA ALA A 121 -10.26 1.64 -8.46
C ALA A 121 -10.93 0.26 -8.56
N VAL A 122 -10.82 -0.43 -9.69
CA VAL A 122 -11.34 -1.80 -9.85
C VAL A 122 -10.62 -2.78 -8.93
N LEU A 123 -9.29 -2.69 -8.83
CA LEU A 123 -8.51 -3.50 -7.89
C LEU A 123 -8.91 -3.23 -6.44
N PHE A 124 -9.22 -1.97 -6.10
CA PHE A 124 -9.71 -1.60 -4.79
C PHE A 124 -11.06 -2.24 -4.46
N VAL A 125 -12.03 -2.15 -5.39
CA VAL A 125 -13.34 -2.80 -5.21
C VAL A 125 -13.19 -4.32 -5.12
N GLY A 126 -12.32 -4.92 -5.93
CA GLY A 126 -12.00 -6.34 -5.85
C GLY A 126 -11.39 -6.75 -4.51
N ALA A 127 -10.50 -5.90 -3.95
CA ALA A 127 -9.90 -6.11 -2.63
C ALA A 127 -10.96 -6.00 -1.52
N LEU A 128 -11.85 -5.00 -1.57
CA LEU A 128 -12.97 -4.87 -0.63
C LEU A 128 -13.96 -6.05 -0.73
N TYR A 129 -14.24 -6.53 -1.93
CA TYR A 129 -15.11 -7.68 -2.14
C TYR A 129 -14.49 -8.96 -1.57
N ARG A 130 -13.20 -9.19 -1.80
CA ARG A 130 -12.45 -10.29 -1.15
C ARG A 130 -12.46 -10.16 0.36
N PHE A 131 -12.30 -8.97 0.90
CA PHE A 131 -12.41 -8.71 2.34
C PHE A 131 -13.78 -9.07 2.89
N TYR A 132 -14.84 -8.62 2.22
CA TYR A 132 -16.21 -8.94 2.58
C TYR A 132 -16.45 -10.45 2.57
N GLN A 133 -15.99 -11.17 1.54
CA GLN A 133 -16.07 -12.62 1.50
C GLN A 133 -15.33 -13.29 2.66
N VAL A 134 -14.12 -12.84 2.97
CA VAL A 134 -13.33 -13.35 4.11
C VAL A 134 -14.00 -13.01 5.44
N TYR A 135 -14.81 -11.95 5.53
CA TYR A 135 -15.54 -11.62 6.74
C TYR A 135 -16.82 -12.47 6.89
N VAL A 136 -17.57 -12.68 5.80
CA VAL A 136 -18.87 -13.39 5.81
C VAL A 136 -18.76 -14.91 5.79
N PHE A 137 -17.69 -15.49 5.22
CA PHE A 137 -17.52 -16.95 5.20
C PHE A 137 -16.89 -17.51 6.48
N LEU A 138 -16.37 -16.65 7.35
CA LEU A 138 -15.60 -17.04 8.55
C LEU A 138 -16.24 -16.61 9.87
N PHE A 139 -17.32 -15.84 9.81
CA PHE A 139 -18.21 -15.45 10.91
C PHE A 139 -19.65 -15.70 10.49
#